data_AF-A0A4R4UWI7-F1
#
_entry.id   AF-A0A4R4UWI7-F1
#
_cell.length_a   1.000
_cell.length_b   1.000
_cell.length_c   1.000
_cell.angle_alpha   90.00
_cell.angle_beta   90.00
_cell.angle_gamma   90.00
#
_symmetry.space_group_name_H-M   'P 1'
#
loop_
_entity.id
_entity.type
_entity.pdbx_description
1 polymer ?
#
loop_
_entity_poly.entity_id
_entity_poly.type
_entity_poly.pdbx_seq_one_letter_code
_entity_poly.pdbx_strand_id
1 'polypeptide(L)'
;MIAFVSGRVAAAGPDGAVIDVHGVGFAVQCSPATLAGLRVGDEAKVPTSLVVREDSLTLFGFADDDERTVFELLQTASGVGPRLALAMLAVHTPNALRHAVAGEDLTALTKVPGIGKKGAQRIVLELRDRLGGPVGDGAGGSRAPARAEPWREQVQMGLINLGWSAKDADAAVDAVAADLDGAETPPVAALLKSALKKLSK
;
A
#
# COMPACT_ATOMS: atom_id res chain seq x y z
N MET A 1 -12.52 -0.64 -4.92
CA MET A 1 -13.95 -0.28 -4.89
C MET A 1 -14.33 0.39 -3.58
N ILE A 2 -14.07 -0.23 -2.42
CA ILE A 2 -14.23 0.42 -1.11
C ILE A 2 -12.82 0.66 -0.56
N ALA A 3 -12.32 1.89 -0.66
CA ALA A 3 -10.94 2.24 -0.31
C ALA A 3 -10.76 2.60 1.18
N PHE A 4 -11.85 3.03 1.82
CA PHE A 4 -11.92 3.20 3.26
C PHE A 4 -13.40 3.17 3.69
N VAL A 5 -13.60 2.97 4.99
CA VAL A 5 -14.89 3.20 5.67
C VAL A 5 -14.67 4.25 6.76
N SER A 6 -15.64 5.13 6.97
CA SER A 6 -15.54 6.21 7.97
C SER A 6 -16.87 6.30 8.72
N GLY A 7 -16.80 6.17 10.03
CA GLY A 7 -17.97 6.21 10.90
C GLY A 7 -17.65 5.71 12.31
N ARG A 8 -18.70 5.48 13.10
CA ARG A 8 -18.58 5.02 14.47
C ARG A 8 -18.19 3.54 14.54
N VAL A 9 -17.25 3.19 15.40
CA VAL A 9 -16.96 1.78 15.72
C VAL A 9 -18.14 1.21 16.52
N ALA A 10 -18.96 0.37 15.89
CA ALA A 10 -20.13 -0.24 16.50
C ALA A 10 -19.78 -1.49 17.31
N ALA A 11 -18.77 -2.25 16.88
CA ALA A 11 -18.27 -3.43 17.57
C ALA A 11 -16.79 -3.67 17.23
N ALA A 12 -16.06 -4.30 18.15
CA ALA A 12 -14.71 -4.79 17.93
C ALA A 12 -14.57 -6.18 18.58
N GLY A 13 -13.96 -7.12 17.85
CA GLY A 13 -13.70 -8.48 18.27
C GLY A 13 -12.29 -8.91 17.90
N PRO A 14 -11.92 -10.19 18.11
CA PRO A 14 -10.55 -10.67 17.89
C PRO A 14 -10.10 -10.64 16.43
N ASP A 15 -11.05 -10.85 15.50
CA ASP A 15 -10.74 -11.00 14.06
C ASP A 15 -11.11 -9.76 13.24
N GLY A 16 -11.77 -8.77 13.84
CA GLY A 16 -12.30 -7.63 13.10
C GLY A 16 -13.16 -6.67 13.91
N ALA A 17 -13.64 -5.63 13.23
CA ALA A 17 -14.51 -4.61 13.77
C ALA A 17 -15.72 -4.36 12.85
N VAL A 18 -16.74 -3.69 13.37
CA VAL A 18 -17.88 -3.20 12.59
C VAL A 18 -17.87 -1.67 12.65
N ILE A 19 -17.82 -1.03 11.49
CA ILE A 19 -17.92 0.43 11.36
C ILE A 19 -19.34 0.75 10.88
N ASP A 20 -20.10 1.48 11.71
CA ASP A 20 -21.42 2.00 11.35
C ASP A 20 -21.26 3.28 10.53
N VAL A 21 -21.69 3.20 9.27
CA VAL A 21 -21.73 4.31 8.33
C VAL A 21 -23.19 4.64 8.05
N HIS A 22 -23.75 5.56 8.83
CA HIS A 22 -25.13 6.04 8.69
C HIS A 22 -26.20 4.93 8.66
N GLY A 23 -26.07 3.93 9.54
CA GLY A 23 -27.00 2.80 9.67
C GLY A 23 -26.58 1.55 8.89
N VAL A 24 -25.46 1.58 8.17
CA VAL A 24 -24.89 0.42 7.47
C VAL A 24 -23.63 -0.04 8.21
N GLY A 25 -23.68 -1.23 8.80
CA GLY A 25 -22.53 -1.84 9.48
C GLY A 25 -21.59 -2.54 8.52
N PHE A 26 -20.40 -1.97 8.30
CA PHE A 26 -19.33 -2.61 7.53
C PHE A 26 -18.46 -3.47 8.44
N ALA A 27 -18.53 -4.80 8.26
CA ALA A 27 -17.61 -5.71 8.91
C ALA A 27 -16.24 -5.68 8.21
N VAL A 28 -15.19 -5.36 8.96
CA VAL A 28 -13.81 -5.28 8.48
C VAL A 28 -12.91 -6.25 9.25
N GLN A 29 -12.22 -7.13 8.54
CA GLN A 29 -11.20 -8.02 9.11
C GLN A 29 -9.89 -7.25 9.26
N CYS A 30 -9.31 -7.25 10.45
CA CYS A 30 -8.17 -6.40 10.76
C CYS A 30 -7.09 -7.19 11.50
N SER A 31 -5.84 -6.70 11.48
CA SER A 31 -4.80 -7.27 12.33
C SER A 31 -5.05 -6.90 13.81
N PRO A 32 -4.52 -7.66 14.78
CA PRO A 32 -4.62 -7.28 16.19
C PRO A 32 -4.06 -5.88 16.48
N ALA A 33 -3.01 -5.48 15.74
CA ALA A 33 -2.40 -4.15 15.87
C ALA A 33 -3.37 -3.04 15.42
N THR A 34 -4.04 -3.22 14.28
CA THR A 34 -5.07 -2.28 13.81
C THR A 34 -6.24 -2.21 14.80
N LEU A 35 -6.71 -3.35 15.31
CA LEU A 35 -7.84 -3.42 16.25
C LEU A 35 -7.54 -2.71 17.57
N ALA A 36 -6.29 -2.70 18.03
CA ALA A 36 -5.90 -1.98 19.25
C ALA A 36 -6.15 -0.46 19.16
N GLY A 37 -6.19 0.09 17.94
CA GLY A 37 -6.52 1.49 17.67
C GLY A 37 -8.01 1.79 17.57
N LEU A 38 -8.88 0.77 17.49
CA LEU A 38 -10.32 0.93 17.30
C LEU A 38 -11.07 0.74 18.63
N ARG A 39 -11.76 1.80 19.07
CA ARG A 39 -12.53 1.81 20.32
C ARG A 39 -14.01 1.91 20.02
N VAL A 40 -14.80 0.99 20.58
CA VAL A 40 -16.26 0.98 20.41
C VAL A 40 -16.86 2.29 20.91
N GLY A 41 -17.68 2.93 20.08
CA GLY A 41 -18.32 4.21 20.34
C GLY A 41 -17.60 5.42 19.73
N ASP A 42 -16.32 5.30 19.40
CA ASP A 42 -15.51 6.37 18.80
C ASP A 42 -15.68 6.41 17.28
N GLU A 43 -15.46 7.59 16.68
CA GLU A 43 -15.35 7.76 15.23
C GLU A 43 -13.99 7.24 14.74
N ALA A 44 -13.99 6.47 13.66
CA ALA A 44 -12.78 5.97 13.02
C ALA A 44 -12.90 6.05 11.51
N LYS A 45 -11.76 6.32 10.85
CA LYS A 45 -11.58 6.15 9.42
C LYS A 45 -10.60 5.02 9.20
N VAL A 46 -11.06 3.94 8.59
CA VAL A 46 -10.30 2.70 8.38
C VAL A 46 -10.05 2.55 6.88
N PRO A 47 -8.80 2.68 6.40
CA PRO A 47 -8.42 2.25 5.06
C PRO A 47 -8.77 0.78 4.84
N THR A 48 -9.31 0.45 3.66
CA THR A 48 -9.77 -0.91 3.37
C THR A 48 -9.34 -1.43 2.01
N SER A 49 -9.09 -2.74 1.95
CA SER A 49 -8.97 -3.50 0.70
C SER A 49 -10.15 -4.48 0.59
N LEU A 50 -10.95 -4.35 -0.47
CA LEU A 50 -12.04 -5.27 -0.77
C LEU A 50 -11.53 -6.46 -1.59
N VAL A 51 -11.64 -7.66 -1.04
CA VAL A 51 -11.36 -8.91 -1.74
C VAL A 51 -12.68 -9.55 -2.16
N VAL A 52 -12.80 -9.79 -3.47
CA VAL A 52 -13.97 -10.41 -4.10
C VAL A 52 -13.62 -11.84 -4.49
N ARG A 53 -14.43 -12.78 -4.05
CA ARG A 53 -14.42 -14.19 -4.49
C ARG A 53 -15.81 -14.54 -5.00
N GLU A 54 -15.93 -15.72 -5.60
CA GLU A 54 -17.20 -16.21 -6.15
C GLU A 54 -18.33 -16.25 -5.11
N ASP A 55 -17.99 -16.60 -3.86
CA ASP A 55 -18.94 -16.82 -2.77
C ASP A 55 -18.87 -15.76 -1.66
N SER A 56 -17.98 -14.75 -1.78
CA SER A 56 -17.70 -13.85 -0.67
C SER A 56 -17.15 -12.48 -1.08
N LEU A 57 -17.57 -11.47 -0.32
CA LEU A 57 -17.03 -10.12 -0.34
C LEU A 57 -16.44 -9.85 1.04
N THR A 58 -15.11 -9.72 1.12
CA THR A 58 -14.41 -9.50 2.41
C THR A 58 -13.70 -8.15 2.39
N LEU A 59 -14.01 -7.30 3.36
CA LEU A 59 -13.24 -6.08 3.61
C LEU A 59 -12.15 -6.38 4.62
N PHE A 60 -10.91 -6.08 4.24
CA PHE A 60 -9.77 -6.03 5.16
C PHE A 60 -9.52 -4.57 5.53
N GLY A 61 -9.38 -4.28 6.82
CA GLY A 61 -9.13 -2.95 7.36
C GLY A 61 -7.72 -2.82 7.93
N PHE A 62 -7.17 -1.61 7.84
CA PHE A 62 -5.79 -1.29 8.19
C PHE A 62 -5.72 -0.03 9.05
N ALA A 63 -4.62 0.17 9.78
CA ALA A 63 -4.40 1.34 10.62
C ALA A 63 -4.16 2.60 9.77
N ASP A 64 -3.49 2.43 8.63
CA ASP A 64 -3.17 3.49 7.68
C ASP A 64 -3.09 2.96 6.23
N ASP A 65 -2.83 3.87 5.29
CA ASP A 65 -2.72 3.55 3.86
C ASP A 65 -1.43 2.78 3.50
N ASP A 66 -0.37 2.88 4.32
CA ASP A 66 0.88 2.12 4.07
C ASP A 66 0.65 0.64 4.39
N GLU A 67 0.04 0.33 5.53
CA GLU A 67 -0.32 -1.03 5.90
C GLU A 67 -1.27 -1.66 4.85
N ARG A 68 -2.25 -0.90 4.35
CA ARG A 68 -3.12 -1.34 3.24
C ARG A 68 -2.33 -1.63 1.96
N THR A 69 -1.40 -0.75 1.61
CA THR A 69 -0.60 -0.89 0.39
C THR A 69 0.34 -2.09 0.48
N VAL A 70 0.97 -2.32 1.62
CA VAL A 70 1.77 -3.53 1.85
C VAL A 70 0.90 -4.78 1.75
N PHE A 71 -0.30 -4.79 2.33
CA PHE A 71 -1.24 -5.91 2.19
C PHE A 71 -1.60 -6.23 0.73
N GLU A 72 -1.96 -5.20 -0.04
CA GLU A 72 -2.30 -5.34 -1.47
C GLU A 72 -1.10 -5.87 -2.26
N LEU A 73 0.10 -5.38 -1.97
CA LEU A 73 1.31 -5.82 -2.64
C LEU A 73 1.71 -7.26 -2.29
N LEU A 74 1.61 -7.65 -1.00
CA LEU A 74 1.89 -9.01 -0.56
C LEU A 74 1.09 -10.04 -1.37
N GLN A 75 -0.18 -9.73 -1.68
CA GLN A 75 -1.06 -10.62 -2.45
C GLN A 75 -0.64 -10.81 -3.91
N THR A 76 0.25 -9.96 -4.43
CA THR A 76 0.79 -10.12 -5.77
C THR A 76 1.85 -11.23 -5.85
N ALA A 77 2.36 -11.69 -4.70
CA ALA A 77 3.30 -12.81 -4.64
C ALA A 77 2.58 -14.16 -4.79
N SER A 78 3.19 -15.08 -5.54
CA SER A 78 2.63 -16.38 -5.82
C SER A 78 2.48 -17.22 -4.55
N GLY A 79 1.25 -17.59 -4.23
CA GLY A 79 0.91 -18.36 -3.03
C GLY A 79 0.59 -17.50 -1.79
N VAL A 80 0.61 -16.18 -1.91
CA VAL A 80 0.19 -15.27 -0.85
C VAL A 80 -1.24 -14.80 -1.10
N GLY A 81 -2.19 -15.42 -0.40
CA GLY A 81 -3.59 -14.98 -0.40
C GLY A 81 -3.89 -13.95 0.71
N PRO A 82 -5.09 -13.35 0.70
CA PRO A 82 -5.51 -12.33 1.68
C PRO A 82 -5.31 -12.75 3.14
N ARG A 83 -5.65 -14.00 3.49
CA ARG A 83 -5.47 -14.51 4.86
C ARG A 83 -3.99 -14.58 5.26
N LEU A 84 -3.13 -15.00 4.34
CA LEU A 84 -1.70 -15.09 4.59
C LEU A 84 -1.08 -13.69 4.67
N ALA A 85 -1.48 -12.76 3.80
CA ALA A 85 -1.05 -11.37 3.86
C ALA A 85 -1.44 -10.69 5.18
N LEU A 86 -2.67 -10.92 5.66
CA LEU A 86 -3.09 -10.41 6.98
C LEU A 86 -2.29 -11.04 8.12
N ALA A 87 -1.99 -12.35 8.04
CA ALA A 87 -1.16 -13.02 9.03
C ALA A 87 0.29 -12.48 9.04
N MET A 88 0.84 -12.13 7.87
CA MET A 88 2.14 -11.47 7.79
C MET A 88 2.14 -10.12 8.51
N LEU A 89 1.10 -9.30 8.29
CA LEU A 89 0.94 -8.00 8.95
C LEU A 89 0.61 -8.10 10.45
N ALA A 90 0.00 -9.21 10.89
CA ALA A 90 -0.21 -9.50 12.31
C ALA A 90 1.10 -9.84 13.05
N VAL A 91 2.10 -10.38 12.35
CA VAL A 91 3.41 -10.76 12.93
C VAL A 91 4.46 -9.67 12.74
N HIS A 92 4.39 -8.93 11.63
CA HIS A 92 5.38 -7.94 11.23
C HIS A 92 4.70 -6.63 10.82
N THR A 93 5.23 -5.51 11.30
CA THR A 93 4.83 -4.20 10.77
C THR A 93 5.22 -4.08 9.29
N PRO A 94 4.60 -3.14 8.54
CA PRO A 94 4.98 -2.83 7.16
C PRO A 94 6.50 -2.62 7.00
N ASN A 95 7.12 -1.83 7.88
CA ASN A 95 8.57 -1.61 7.88
C ASN A 95 9.38 -2.87 8.19
N ALA A 96 8.95 -3.68 9.16
CA ALA A 96 9.64 -4.93 9.47
C ALA A 96 9.61 -5.91 8.28
N LEU A 97 8.51 -5.95 7.52
CA LEU A 97 8.43 -6.72 6.27
C LEU A 97 9.36 -6.19 5.20
N ARG A 98 9.38 -4.87 4.98
CA ARG A 98 10.30 -4.21 4.03
C ARG A 98 11.76 -4.55 4.38
N HIS A 99 12.13 -4.47 5.65
CA HIS A 99 13.46 -4.87 6.13
C HIS A 99 13.76 -6.35 5.90
N ALA A 100 12.84 -7.25 6.28
CA ALA A 100 13.03 -8.69 6.13
C ALA A 100 13.20 -9.09 4.65
N VAL A 101 12.42 -8.46 3.76
CA VAL A 101 12.52 -8.72 2.32
C VAL A 101 13.79 -8.13 1.72
N ALA A 102 14.13 -6.88 2.04
CA ALA A 102 15.33 -6.22 1.51
C ALA A 102 16.64 -6.86 2.00
N GLY A 103 16.65 -7.36 3.25
CA GLY A 103 17.79 -8.05 3.85
C GLY A 103 17.82 -9.55 3.62
N GLU A 104 16.89 -10.10 2.83
CA GLU A 104 16.74 -11.55 2.59
C GLU A 104 16.63 -12.37 3.89
N ASP A 105 16.03 -11.80 4.94
CA ASP A 105 15.85 -12.46 6.24
C ASP A 105 14.71 -13.46 6.20
N LEU A 106 15.03 -14.65 5.67
CA LEU A 106 14.10 -15.77 5.62
C LEU A 106 13.66 -16.21 7.01
N THR A 107 14.50 -16.03 8.04
CA THR A 107 14.19 -16.45 9.41
C THR A 107 13.03 -15.61 9.94
N ALA A 108 13.05 -14.30 9.73
CA ALA A 108 11.93 -13.43 10.06
C ALA A 108 10.64 -13.87 9.36
N LEU A 109 10.68 -14.05 8.04
CA LEU A 109 9.49 -14.41 7.24
C LEU A 109 8.89 -15.78 7.63
N THR A 110 9.73 -16.76 8.00
CA THR A 110 9.27 -18.08 8.42
C THR A 110 8.62 -18.12 9.81
N LYS A 111 8.64 -17.01 10.56
CA LYS A 111 7.86 -16.91 11.82
C LYS A 111 6.36 -16.82 11.56
N VAL A 112 5.94 -16.43 10.36
CA VAL A 112 4.54 -16.34 9.99
C VAL A 112 3.98 -17.75 9.75
N PRO A 113 2.91 -18.16 10.47
CA PRO A 113 2.28 -19.46 10.25
C PRO A 113 1.83 -19.62 8.79
N GLY A 114 2.26 -20.72 8.14
CA GLY A 114 1.98 -20.99 6.73
C GLY A 114 3.10 -20.58 5.76
N ILE A 115 4.15 -19.88 6.23
CA ILE A 115 5.32 -19.54 5.40
C ILE A 115 6.47 -20.49 5.72
N GLY A 116 6.70 -21.46 4.83
CA GLY A 116 7.90 -22.30 4.87
C GLY A 116 9.10 -21.63 4.20
N LYS A 117 10.30 -22.22 4.34
CA LYS A 117 11.55 -21.69 3.75
C LYS A 117 11.45 -21.41 2.25
N LYS A 118 10.83 -22.31 1.48
CA LYS A 118 10.60 -22.13 0.02
C LYS A 118 9.65 -20.96 -0.27
N GLY A 119 8.62 -20.79 0.56
CA GLY A 119 7.68 -19.68 0.44
C GLY A 119 8.36 -18.34 0.74
N ALA A 120 9.14 -18.28 1.83
CA ALA A 120 9.92 -17.10 2.19
C ALA A 120 10.89 -16.69 1.07
N GLN A 121 11.63 -17.65 0.48
CA GLN A 121 12.55 -17.38 -0.65
C GLN A 121 11.82 -16.79 -1.85
N ARG A 122 10.63 -17.32 -2.17
CA ARG A 122 9.81 -16.81 -3.27
C ARG A 122 9.30 -15.40 -3.00
N ILE A 123 8.81 -15.15 -1.79
CA ILE A 123 8.36 -13.82 -1.35
C ILE A 123 9.49 -12.80 -1.49
N VAL A 124 10.70 -13.12 -1.02
CA VAL A 124 11.87 -12.25 -1.17
C VAL A 124 12.13 -11.95 -2.65
N LEU A 125 12.21 -12.99 -3.49
CA LEU A 125 12.49 -12.83 -4.92
C LEU A 125 11.46 -11.95 -5.65
N GLU A 126 10.17 -12.15 -5.37
CA GLU A 126 9.08 -11.49 -6.11
C GLU A 126 8.77 -10.08 -5.59
N LEU A 127 9.01 -9.82 -4.29
CA LEU A 127 8.61 -8.56 -3.65
C LEU A 127 9.78 -7.63 -3.34
N ARG A 128 11.04 -8.07 -3.44
CA ARG A 128 12.24 -7.24 -3.20
C ARG A 128 12.16 -5.87 -3.87
N ASP A 129 11.89 -5.87 -5.16
CA ASP A 129 11.91 -4.64 -5.94
C ASP A 129 10.57 -3.87 -5.88
N ARG A 130 9.51 -4.50 -5.36
CA ARG A 130 8.15 -3.93 -5.35
C ARG A 130 7.76 -3.34 -4.02
N LEU A 131 8.18 -3.95 -2.91
CA LEU A 131 7.93 -3.42 -1.57
C LEU A 131 8.64 -2.08 -1.41
N GLY A 132 9.80 -1.90 -2.05
CA GLY A 132 10.63 -0.71 -1.86
C GLY A 132 11.38 -0.77 -0.53
N GLY A 133 12.19 0.26 -0.27
CA GLY A 133 12.99 0.34 0.95
C GLY A 133 12.13 0.56 2.20
N PRO A 134 12.67 0.28 3.40
CA PRO A 134 12.08 0.69 4.67
C PRO A 134 11.82 2.21 4.66
N VAL A 135 10.62 2.60 5.08
CA VAL A 135 10.26 4.02 5.22
C VAL A 135 10.66 4.43 6.64
N GLY A 136 11.37 5.55 6.80
CA GLY A 136 11.98 5.92 8.09
C GLY A 136 11.02 5.78 9.28
N ASP A 137 11.44 5.05 10.31
CA ASP A 137 10.73 4.94 11.59
C ASP A 137 10.63 6.32 12.25
N GLY A 138 9.55 7.03 11.96
CA GLY A 138 9.32 8.39 12.41
C GLY A 138 7.88 8.61 12.79
N ALA A 139 7.54 8.25 14.04
CA ALA A 139 6.43 8.89 14.72
C ALA A 139 6.72 10.42 14.74
N GLY A 140 5.93 11.19 14.00
CA GLY A 140 5.89 12.65 14.09
C GLY A 140 7.13 13.38 13.56
N GLY A 141 7.05 13.87 12.33
CA GLY A 141 8.00 14.86 11.84
C GLY A 141 8.02 14.93 10.33
N SER A 142 7.21 15.83 9.77
CA SER A 142 7.41 16.34 8.42
C SER A 142 8.85 16.86 8.32
N ARG A 143 9.71 16.04 7.72
CA ARG A 143 11.01 16.47 7.24
C ARG A 143 11.01 16.14 5.77
N ALA A 144 10.57 17.14 5.01
CA ALA A 144 10.58 17.13 3.57
C ALA A 144 11.93 16.58 3.07
N PRO A 145 11.94 15.51 2.26
CA PRO A 145 13.14 15.19 1.51
C PRO A 145 13.46 16.39 0.61
N ALA A 146 14.74 16.64 0.42
CA ALA A 146 15.24 17.73 -0.40
C ALA A 146 14.55 17.72 -1.77
N ARG A 147 13.66 18.70 -2.00
CA ARG A 147 13.07 19.11 -3.28
C ARG A 147 12.87 17.98 -4.30
N ALA A 148 12.23 16.89 -3.89
CA ALA A 148 11.54 16.04 -4.85
C ALA A 148 10.32 16.85 -5.30
N GLU A 149 10.35 17.33 -6.53
CA GLU A 149 9.22 18.08 -7.09
C GLU A 149 7.98 17.16 -7.10
N PRO A 150 6.93 17.43 -6.28
CA PRO A 150 5.84 16.48 -6.03
C PRO A 150 5.10 16.00 -7.28
N TRP A 151 5.18 16.80 -8.36
CA TRP A 151 4.58 16.46 -9.64
C TRP A 151 5.28 15.27 -10.33
N ARG A 152 6.58 15.04 -10.09
CA ARG A 152 7.33 13.97 -10.76
C ARG A 152 6.78 12.60 -10.38
N GLU A 153 6.63 12.35 -9.08
CA GLU A 153 6.04 11.12 -8.55
C GLU A 153 4.59 10.96 -9.00
N GLN A 154 3.80 12.05 -9.02
CA GLN A 154 2.40 12.01 -9.45
C GLN A 154 2.25 11.68 -10.94
N VAL A 155 3.11 12.23 -11.81
CA VAL A 155 3.12 11.92 -13.24
C VAL A 155 3.61 10.49 -13.48
N GLN A 156 4.69 10.08 -12.82
CA GLN A 156 5.23 8.71 -12.90
C GLN A 156 4.17 7.67 -12.53
N MET A 157 3.54 7.83 -11.37
CA MET A 157 2.46 6.95 -10.90
C MET A 157 1.24 7.00 -11.83
N GLY A 158 0.91 8.18 -12.36
CA GLY A 158 -0.14 8.32 -13.38
C GLY A 158 0.13 7.51 -14.64
N LEU A 159 1.37 7.52 -15.16
CA LEU A 159 1.76 6.76 -16.34
C LEU A 159 1.77 5.24 -16.09
N ILE A 160 2.26 4.81 -14.93
CA ILE A 160 2.24 3.39 -14.53
C ILE A 160 0.79 2.88 -14.44
N ASN A 161 -0.10 3.67 -13.84
CA ASN A 161 -1.53 3.34 -13.76
C ASN A 161 -2.22 3.30 -15.13
N LEU A 162 -1.70 4.03 -16.12
CA LEU A 162 -2.15 3.97 -17.51
C LEU A 162 -1.57 2.78 -18.30
N GLY A 163 -0.73 1.94 -17.66
CA GLY A 163 -0.19 0.71 -18.22
C GLY A 163 1.21 0.81 -18.81
N TRP A 164 1.91 1.94 -18.64
CA TRP A 164 3.30 2.09 -19.07
C TRP A 164 4.26 1.43 -18.07
N SER A 165 5.41 0.95 -18.56
CA SER A 165 6.42 0.36 -17.66
C SER A 165 7.05 1.44 -16.78
N ALA A 166 7.54 1.07 -15.58
CA ALA A 166 8.23 2.01 -14.69
C ALA A 166 9.41 2.72 -15.38
N LYS A 167 10.15 1.97 -16.21
CA LYS A 167 11.26 2.50 -17.00
C LYS A 167 10.82 3.57 -18.01
N ASP A 168 9.70 3.33 -18.69
CA ASP A 168 9.16 4.30 -19.67
C ASP A 168 8.56 5.51 -18.96
N ALA A 169 7.90 5.31 -17.81
CA ALA A 169 7.38 6.37 -16.97
C ALA A 169 8.51 7.30 -16.48
N ASP A 170 9.63 6.75 -16.00
CA ASP A 170 10.80 7.51 -15.58
C ASP A 170 11.40 8.32 -16.74
N ALA A 171 11.62 7.67 -17.88
CA ALA A 171 12.15 8.34 -19.07
C ALA A 171 11.24 9.49 -19.54
N ALA A 172 9.92 9.32 -19.48
CA ALA A 172 8.96 10.36 -19.85
C ALA A 172 8.96 11.53 -18.86
N VAL A 173 9.05 11.26 -17.56
CA VAL A 173 9.12 12.28 -16.51
C VAL A 173 10.41 13.10 -16.64
N ASP A 174 11.54 12.46 -16.89
CA ASP A 174 12.81 13.16 -17.09
C ASP A 174 12.80 14.00 -18.36
N ALA A 175 12.22 13.48 -19.45
CA ALA A 175 12.06 14.24 -20.67
C ALA A 175 11.13 15.44 -20.51
N VAL A 176 10.08 15.35 -19.69
CA VAL A 176 9.22 16.50 -19.35
C VAL A 176 9.96 17.49 -18.46
N ALA A 177 10.76 17.01 -17.49
CA ALA A 177 11.53 17.89 -16.62
C ALA A 177 12.61 18.68 -17.35
N ALA A 178 13.24 18.08 -18.38
CA ALA A 178 14.19 18.77 -19.23
C ALA A 178 13.53 19.92 -20.04
N ASP A 179 12.24 19.82 -20.36
CA ASP A 179 11.52 20.90 -21.06
C ASP A 179 11.10 22.05 -20.12
N LEU A 180 11.21 21.86 -18.80
CA LEU A 180 10.72 22.83 -17.81
C LEU A 180 11.72 23.93 -17.45
N ASP A 181 12.97 23.91 -17.94
CA ASP A 181 14.03 24.95 -17.86
C ASP A 181 13.74 26.20 -17.00
N GLY A 182 13.52 26.03 -15.70
CA GLY A 182 13.25 27.11 -14.74
C GLY A 182 11.92 27.87 -14.91
N ALA A 183 11.02 27.41 -15.77
CA ALA A 183 9.66 27.92 -15.90
C ALA A 183 8.78 27.50 -14.71
N GLU A 184 7.69 28.24 -14.48
CA GLU A 184 6.69 27.90 -13.47
C GLU A 184 6.11 26.51 -13.74
N THR A 185 6.17 25.62 -12.75
CA THR A 185 5.70 24.24 -12.85
C THR A 185 4.23 24.19 -13.24
N PRO A 186 3.87 23.69 -14.43
CA PRO A 186 2.47 23.56 -14.85
C PRO A 186 1.70 22.58 -13.95
N PRO A 187 0.35 22.63 -13.99
CA PRO A 187 -0.47 21.63 -13.31
C PRO A 187 -0.13 20.21 -13.77
N VAL A 188 -0.20 19.24 -12.86
CA VAL A 188 0.16 17.82 -13.06
C VAL A 188 -0.56 17.22 -14.28
N ALA A 189 -1.80 17.61 -14.56
CA ALA A 189 -2.55 17.17 -15.74
C ALA A 189 -1.89 17.60 -17.06
N ALA A 190 -1.30 18.80 -17.12
CA ALA A 190 -0.56 19.27 -18.29
C ALA A 190 0.76 18.51 -18.46
N LEU A 191 1.46 18.25 -17.35
CA LEU A 191 2.71 17.48 -17.32
C LEU A 191 2.49 16.03 -17.74
N LEU A 192 1.42 15.39 -17.27
CA LEU A 192 1.03 14.05 -17.67
C LEU A 192 0.70 13.99 -19.17
N LYS A 193 -0.01 14.98 -19.71
CA LYS A 193 -0.30 15.08 -21.14
C LYS A 193 0.98 15.23 -21.98
N SER A 194 1.93 16.04 -21.52
CA SER A 194 3.24 16.18 -22.16
C SER A 194 4.02 14.87 -22.14
N ALA A 195 4.04 14.17 -21.01
CA ALA A 195 4.71 12.87 -20.87
C ALA A 195 4.13 11.81 -21.83
N LEU A 196 2.80 11.70 -21.89
CA LEU A 196 2.11 10.80 -22.81
C LEU A 196 2.44 11.10 -24.29
N LYS A 197 2.56 12.38 -24.66
CA LYS A 197 2.95 12.79 -26.02
C LYS A 197 4.40 12.41 -26.36
N LYS A 198 5.29 12.35 -25.37
CA LYS A 198 6.69 11.90 -25.54
C LYS A 198 6.79 10.38 -25.67
N LEU A 199 5.91 9.64 -25.01
CA LEU A 199 5.83 8.17 -25.09
C LEU A 199 5.14 7.66 -26.36
N SER A 200 4.29 8.47 -27.00
CA SER A 200 3.59 8.12 -28.25
C SER A 200 4.41 8.42 -29.51
N LYS A 201 5.67 8.82 -29.39
CA LYS A 201 6.60 9.09 -30.49
C LYS A 201 7.67 8.01 -30.55
#